data_AF-V2Q523-F1
#
_entry.id   AF-V2Q523-F1
#
_cell.length_a   1.000
_cell.length_b   1.000
_cell.length_c   1.000
_cell.angle_alpha   90.00
_cell.angle_beta   90.00
_cell.angle_gamma   90.00
#
_symmetry.space_group_name_H-M   'P 1'
#
loop_
_entity.id
_entity.type
_entity.pdbx_description
1 polymer ?
#
loop_
_entity_poly.entity_id
_entity_poly.type
_entity_poly.pdbx_seq_one_letter_code
_entity_poly.pdbx_strand_id
1 'polypeptide(L)'
;MFPLKTNIPVTRFAYGVWLIILINIVIYIYFRINFHGLLFADHGFLPLKLSMPSEIVSISEKMSSFFTYMFLHSSFLHTAVNMYFLYIFGKNVEEYLGSVKFVCLYIVLGVMAAITEAFMMPSLEYPIIGSSGAVAGIMGLFIIFFPFSKINVRL
;
A
#
# COMPACT_ATOMS: atom_id res chain seq x y z
N MET A 1 -14.10 -10.51 11.91
CA MET A 1 -13.96 -9.49 12.97
C MET A 1 -13.32 -8.25 12.37
N PHE A 2 -14.04 -7.12 12.34
CA PHE A 2 -13.55 -5.87 11.74
C PHE A 2 -13.08 -4.88 12.82
N PRO A 3 -11.85 -4.34 12.75
CA PRO A 3 -11.30 -3.45 13.76
C PRO A 3 -11.87 -2.03 13.67
N LEU A 4 -12.70 -1.63 14.62
CA LEU A 4 -13.37 -0.32 14.62
C LEU A 4 -12.47 0.83 15.04
N LYS A 5 -11.63 0.61 16.06
CA LYS A 5 -10.69 1.59 16.60
C LYS A 5 -9.68 0.94 17.54
N THR A 6 -8.54 1.57 17.69
CA THR A 6 -7.57 1.27 18.75
C THR A 6 -8.02 1.97 20.05
N ASN A 7 -7.53 1.50 21.20
CA ASN A 7 -7.73 2.17 22.49
C ASN A 7 -6.74 3.32 22.75
N ILE A 8 -5.87 3.62 21.79
CA ILE A 8 -4.86 4.67 21.90
C ILE A 8 -5.46 5.96 21.33
N PRO A 9 -5.65 7.01 22.15
CA PRO A 9 -6.16 8.28 21.65
C PRO A 9 -5.16 8.88 20.66
N VAL A 10 -5.68 9.45 19.57
CA VAL A 10 -4.89 10.21 18.60
C VAL A 10 -5.16 11.69 18.83
N THR A 11 -4.12 12.46 19.17
CA THR A 11 -4.25 13.87 19.54
C THR A 11 -3.87 14.82 18.39
N ARG A 12 -3.04 14.37 17.46
CA ARG A 12 -2.61 15.13 16.28
C ARG A 12 -3.32 14.67 15.01
N PHE A 13 -3.54 15.61 14.10
CA PHE A 13 -4.06 15.28 12.77
C PHE A 13 -3.03 14.48 11.97
N ALA A 14 -3.47 13.36 11.39
CA ALA A 14 -2.62 12.42 10.65
C ALA A 14 -2.53 12.79 9.16
N TYR A 15 -1.74 13.82 8.85
CA TYR A 15 -1.58 14.34 7.49
C TYR A 15 -1.09 13.30 6.48
N GLY A 16 -0.14 12.45 6.86
CA GLY A 16 0.45 11.43 6.00
C GLY A 16 -0.56 10.34 5.63
N VAL A 17 -1.31 9.84 6.61
CA VAL A 17 -2.42 8.89 6.41
C VAL A 17 -3.44 9.47 5.42
N TRP A 18 -3.92 10.69 5.67
CA TRP A 18 -4.92 11.32 4.81
C TRP A 18 -4.38 11.63 3.42
N LEU A 19 -3.11 12.04 3.29
CA LEU A 19 -2.46 12.24 2.00
C LEU A 19 -2.43 10.96 1.18
N ILE A 20 -1.99 9.84 1.77
CA ILE A 20 -1.93 8.55 1.09
C ILE A 20 -3.34 8.08 0.71
N ILE A 21 -4.33 8.26 1.60
CA ILE A 21 -5.74 7.93 1.31
C ILE A 21 -6.25 8.75 0.12
N LEU A 22 -6.04 10.06 0.13
CA LEU A 22 -6.48 10.94 -0.94
C LEU A 22 -5.85 10.56 -2.28
N ILE A 23 -4.54 10.33 -2.32
CA ILE A 23 -3.82 9.92 -3.53
C ILE A 23 -4.39 8.61 -4.07
N ASN A 24 -4.60 7.59 -3.22
CA ASN A 24 -5.16 6.31 -3.63
C ASN A 24 -6.59 6.43 -4.17
N ILE A 25 -7.43 7.25 -3.54
CA ILE A 25 -8.81 7.49 -4.01
C ILE A 25 -8.79 8.22 -5.36
N VAL A 26 -7.97 9.27 -5.50
CA VAL A 26 -7.86 10.02 -6.76
C VAL A 26 -7.38 9.13 -7.89
N ILE A 27 -6.33 8.34 -7.67
CA ILE A 27 -5.81 7.40 -8.66
C ILE A 27 -6.85 6.34 -8.99
N TYR A 28 -7.54 5.77 -8.00
CA TYR A 28 -8.61 4.80 -8.23
C TYR A 28 -9.72 5.37 -9.12
N ILE A 29 -10.22 6.58 -8.82
CA ILE A 29 -11.26 7.24 -9.61
C ILE A 29 -10.76 7.54 -11.03
N TYR A 30 -9.56 8.11 -11.15
CA TYR A 30 -8.96 8.43 -12.45
C TYR A 30 -8.85 7.18 -13.33
N PHE A 31 -8.33 6.08 -12.79
CA PHE A 31 -8.23 4.81 -13.53
C PHE A 31 -9.62 4.25 -13.86
N ARG A 32 -10.56 4.28 -12.92
CA ARG A 32 -11.91 3.74 -13.12
C ARG A 32 -12.67 4.44 -14.24
N ILE A 33 -12.45 5.74 -14.44
CA ILE A 33 -13.08 6.56 -15.48
C ILE A 33 -12.38 6.38 -16.82
N ASN A 34 -11.03 6.42 -16.84
CA ASN A 34 -10.27 6.50 -18.08
C ASN A 34 -9.84 5.13 -18.63
N PHE A 35 -9.77 4.10 -17.79
CA PHE A 35 -9.14 2.83 -18.14
C PHE A 35 -9.93 1.64 -17.60
N HIS A 36 -10.56 0.90 -18.51
CA HIS A 36 -11.38 -0.29 -18.19
C HIS A 36 -10.54 -1.55 -17.90
N GLY A 37 -9.41 -1.42 -17.18
CA GLY A 37 -8.59 -2.56 -16.72
C GLY A 37 -7.34 -2.91 -17.56
N LEU A 38 -7.11 -2.24 -18.69
CA LEU A 38 -5.96 -2.49 -19.58
C LEU A 38 -4.60 -2.04 -18.99
N LEU A 39 -4.59 -1.15 -17.99
CA LEU A 39 -3.35 -0.55 -17.45
C LEU A 39 -2.69 -1.32 -16.30
N PHE A 40 -3.31 -2.37 -15.75
CA PHE A 40 -2.70 -3.10 -14.65
C PHE A 40 -1.43 -3.84 -15.09
N ALA A 41 -1.37 -4.29 -16.34
CA ALA A 41 -0.18 -4.89 -16.90
C ALA A 41 0.99 -3.90 -16.99
N ASP A 42 0.71 -2.63 -17.29
CA ASP A 42 1.74 -1.62 -17.55
C ASP A 42 2.27 -0.97 -16.26
N HIS A 43 1.41 -0.78 -15.27
CA HIS A 43 1.75 -0.02 -14.07
C HIS A 43 1.72 -0.83 -12.77
N GLY A 44 1.23 -2.08 -12.82
CA GLY A 44 1.34 -3.01 -11.71
C GLY A 44 2.74 -3.59 -11.57
N PHE A 45 3.02 -4.18 -10.41
CA PHE A 45 4.28 -4.85 -10.16
C PHE A 45 4.21 -6.28 -10.69
N LEU A 46 4.96 -6.58 -11.74
CA LEU A 46 5.01 -7.90 -12.35
C LEU A 46 6.42 -8.48 -12.19
N PRO A 47 6.65 -9.39 -11.22
CA PRO A 47 7.97 -10.00 -10.98
C PRO A 47 8.65 -10.52 -12.24
N LEU A 48 7.90 -11.16 -13.14
CA LEU A 48 8.43 -11.70 -14.40
C LEU A 48 9.07 -10.61 -15.29
N LYS A 49 8.56 -9.37 -15.29
CA LYS A 49 9.13 -8.24 -16.06
C LYS A 49 10.55 -7.90 -15.63
N LEU A 50 10.94 -8.21 -14.39
CA LEU A 50 12.29 -7.94 -13.91
C LEU A 50 13.33 -8.73 -14.70
N SER A 51 13.02 -9.98 -15.03
CA SER A 51 13.86 -10.91 -15.79
C SER A 51 13.85 -10.67 -17.31
N MET A 52 12.89 -9.88 -17.82
CA MET A 52 12.79 -9.60 -19.25
C MET A 52 13.94 -8.70 -19.75
N PRO A 53 14.42 -8.87 -21.00
CA PRO A 53 15.40 -7.97 -21.59
C PRO A 53 14.95 -6.50 -21.60
N SER A 54 15.89 -5.56 -21.45
CA SER A 54 15.60 -4.12 -21.42
C SER A 54 15.08 -3.55 -22.75
N GLU A 55 15.22 -4.31 -23.84
CA GLU A 55 14.64 -4.02 -25.16
C GLU A 55 13.12 -4.18 -25.19
N ILE A 56 12.57 -5.05 -24.31
CA ILE A 56 11.13 -5.31 -24.20
C ILE A 56 10.52 -4.45 -23.10
N VAL A 57 11.19 -4.39 -21.93
CA VAL A 57 10.72 -3.63 -20.77
C VAL A 57 11.81 -2.69 -20.31
N SER A 58 11.58 -1.39 -20.43
CA SER A 58 12.56 -0.37 -20.07
C SER A 58 12.95 -0.43 -18.59
N ILE A 59 14.17 -0.02 -18.26
CA ILE A 59 14.64 0.05 -16.86
C ILE A 59 13.75 0.99 -16.04
N SER A 60 13.31 2.11 -16.63
CA SER A 60 12.40 3.05 -15.96
C SER A 60 11.06 2.42 -15.62
N GLU A 61 10.49 1.62 -16.53
CA GLU A 61 9.25 0.88 -16.26
C GLU A 61 9.43 -0.10 -15.11
N LYS A 62 10.49 -0.93 -15.16
CA LYS A 62 10.81 -1.87 -14.07
C LYS A 62 10.94 -1.16 -12.72
N MET A 63 11.70 -0.08 -12.66
CA MET A 63 11.92 0.66 -11.42
C MET A 63 10.66 1.38 -10.93
N SER A 64 9.88 1.97 -11.84
CA SER A 64 8.62 2.63 -11.47
C SER A 64 7.60 1.66 -10.89
N SER A 65 7.58 0.41 -11.37
CA SER A 65 6.64 -0.62 -10.93
C SER A 65 6.75 -0.96 -9.45
N PHE A 66 7.91 -0.76 -8.81
CA PHE A 66 8.09 -0.90 -7.35
C PHE A 66 7.33 0.14 -6.53
N PHE A 67 6.85 1.22 -7.16
CA PHE A 67 6.15 2.33 -6.50
C PHE A 67 4.71 2.46 -6.99
N THR A 68 4.50 2.42 -8.31
CA THR A 68 3.19 2.68 -8.93
C THR A 68 2.15 1.66 -8.50
N TYR A 69 2.55 0.40 -8.34
CA TYR A 69 1.64 -0.69 -7.97
C TYR A 69 0.93 -0.44 -6.63
N MET A 70 1.59 0.28 -5.71
CA MET A 70 1.06 0.58 -4.37
C MET A 70 -0.22 1.41 -4.44
N PHE A 71 -0.42 2.16 -5.52
CA PHE A 71 -1.54 3.08 -5.67
C PHE A 71 -2.64 2.56 -6.61
N LEU A 72 -2.40 1.43 -7.28
CA LEU A 72 -3.35 0.83 -8.20
C LEU A 72 -4.24 -0.17 -7.48
N HIS A 73 -5.54 -0.17 -7.79
CA HIS A 73 -6.49 -1.09 -7.18
C HIS A 73 -7.50 -1.60 -8.21
N SER A 74 -7.76 -2.91 -8.19
CA SER A 74 -8.68 -3.58 -9.13
C SER A 74 -10.16 -3.30 -8.86
N SER A 75 -10.53 -2.96 -7.63
CA SER A 75 -11.93 -2.78 -7.24
C SER A 75 -12.10 -1.79 -6.10
N PHE A 76 -13.30 -1.25 -5.98
CA PHE A 76 -13.66 -0.33 -4.90
C PHE A 76 -13.44 -0.97 -3.52
N LEU A 77 -13.87 -2.23 -3.36
CA LEU A 77 -13.71 -2.93 -2.09
C LEU A 77 -12.22 -3.12 -1.75
N HIS A 78 -11.38 -3.42 -2.74
CA HIS A 78 -9.94 -3.55 -2.54
C HIS A 78 -9.32 -2.23 -2.05
N THR A 79 -9.68 -1.09 -2.66
CA THR A 79 -9.25 0.23 -2.18
C THR A 79 -9.79 0.53 -0.78
N ALA A 80 -11.08 0.33 -0.56
CA ALA A 80 -11.75 0.67 0.70
C ALA A 80 -11.15 -0.08 1.89
N VAL A 81 -10.89 -1.39 1.74
CA VAL A 81 -10.26 -2.20 2.79
C VAL A 81 -8.85 -1.70 3.10
N ASN A 82 -8.03 -1.45 2.08
CA ASN A 82 -6.67 -0.93 2.29
C ASN A 82 -6.67 0.40 3.05
N MET A 83 -7.52 1.35 2.63
CA MET A 83 -7.62 2.67 3.26
C MET A 83 -8.19 2.58 4.67
N TYR A 84 -9.11 1.64 4.91
CA TYR A 84 -9.65 1.38 6.24
C TYR A 84 -8.57 0.90 7.21
N PHE A 85 -7.79 -0.12 6.83
CA PHE A 85 -6.70 -0.61 7.68
C PHE A 85 -5.61 0.45 7.88
N LEU A 86 -5.24 1.18 6.82
CA LEU A 86 -4.31 2.31 6.93
C LEU A 86 -4.81 3.38 7.89
N TYR A 87 -6.11 3.72 7.85
CA TYR A 87 -6.69 4.72 8.74
C TYR A 87 -6.72 4.26 10.20
N ILE A 88 -7.06 2.99 10.46
CA ILE A 88 -7.16 2.46 11.82
C ILE A 88 -5.79 2.37 12.48
N PHE A 89 -4.79 1.82 11.81
CA PHE A 89 -3.48 1.55 12.39
C PHE A 89 -2.46 2.66 12.13
N GLY A 90 -2.53 3.29 10.96
CA GLY A 90 -1.56 4.28 10.52
C GLY A 90 -1.58 5.56 11.35
N LYS A 91 -2.71 5.98 11.90
CA LYS A 91 -2.77 7.23 12.69
C LYS A 91 -1.91 7.19 13.95
N ASN A 92 -1.94 6.10 14.69
CA ASN A 92 -1.11 5.95 15.89
C ASN A 92 0.38 5.85 15.53
N VAL A 93 0.70 5.16 14.43
CA VAL A 93 2.08 5.04 13.92
C VAL A 93 2.60 6.40 13.42
N GLU A 94 1.76 7.18 12.72
CA GLU A 94 2.10 8.52 12.27
C GLU A 94 2.29 9.47 13.43
N GLU A 95 1.43 9.45 14.45
CA GLU A 95 1.59 10.32 15.62
C GLU A 95 2.89 10.04 16.38
N TYR A 96 3.29 8.76 16.45
CA TYR A 96 4.55 8.35 17.07
C TYR A 96 5.78 8.80 16.27
N LEU A 97 5.72 8.76 14.93
CA LEU A 97 6.87 9.01 14.06
C LEU A 97 6.97 10.46 13.52
N GLY A 98 5.83 11.13 13.39
CA GLY A 98 5.64 12.31 12.56
C GLY A 98 5.35 11.99 11.09
N SER A 99 4.61 12.88 10.42
CA SER A 99 4.05 12.68 9.07
C SER A 99 5.09 12.35 8.00
N VAL A 100 6.24 13.04 8.00
CA VAL A 100 7.29 12.82 6.97
C VAL A 100 7.88 11.41 7.09
N LYS A 101 8.27 11.00 8.31
CA LYS A 101 8.84 9.66 8.53
C LYS A 101 7.81 8.56 8.25
N PHE A 102 6.54 8.80 8.59
CA PHE A 102 5.45 7.88 8.28
C PHE A 102 5.31 7.63 6.77
N VAL A 103 5.27 8.70 5.96
CA VAL A 103 5.16 8.56 4.49
C VAL A 103 6.39 7.86 3.91
N CYS A 104 7.60 8.21 4.35
CA CYS A 104 8.82 7.52 3.90
C CYS A 104 8.79 6.03 4.24
N LEU A 105 8.39 5.67 5.46
CA LEU A 105 8.29 4.27 5.88
C LEU A 105 7.19 3.52 5.13
N TYR A 106 6.06 4.15 4.84
CA TYR A 106 5.02 3.54 4.01
C TYR A 106 5.55 3.15 2.63
N ILE A 107 6.30 4.05 1.98
CA ILE A 107 6.94 3.77 0.68
C ILE A 107 7.96 2.64 0.80
N VAL A 108 8.86 2.70 1.79
CA VAL A 108 9.86 1.66 2.02
C VAL A 108 9.21 0.28 2.25
N LEU A 109 8.14 0.22 3.04
CA LEU A 109 7.42 -1.03 3.31
C LEU A 109 6.74 -1.58 2.05
N GLY A 110 6.21 -0.71 1.18
CA GLY A 110 5.70 -1.13 -0.13
C GLY A 110 6.80 -1.69 -1.01
N VAL A 111 7.91 -0.97 -1.19
CA VAL A 111 9.05 -1.46 -1.97
C VAL A 111 9.56 -2.80 -1.43
N MET A 112 9.68 -2.94 -0.11
CA MET A 112 10.06 -4.20 0.53
C MET A 112 9.06 -5.32 0.24
N ALA A 113 7.76 -5.04 0.23
CA ALA A 113 6.74 -6.03 -0.12
C ALA A 113 6.88 -6.49 -1.59
N ALA A 114 7.12 -5.57 -2.53
CA ALA A 114 7.38 -5.91 -3.92
C ALA A 114 8.68 -6.74 -4.08
N ILE A 115 9.75 -6.40 -3.35
CA ILE A 115 10.98 -7.18 -3.33
C ILE A 115 10.72 -8.58 -2.78
N THR A 116 10.04 -8.70 -1.65
CA THR A 116 9.69 -10.00 -1.05
C THR A 116 8.89 -10.84 -2.02
N GLU A 117 7.91 -10.26 -2.71
CA GLU A 117 7.17 -10.97 -3.74
C GLU A 117 8.06 -11.45 -4.88
N ALA A 118 8.92 -10.59 -5.42
CA ALA A 118 9.81 -10.98 -6.51
C ALA A 118 10.75 -12.13 -6.14
N PHE A 119 11.17 -12.21 -4.88
CA PHE A 119 11.94 -13.34 -4.36
C PHE A 119 11.09 -14.61 -4.19
N MET A 120 9.85 -14.49 -3.70
CA MET A 120 8.99 -15.64 -3.42
C MET A 120 8.33 -16.21 -4.69
N MET A 121 7.98 -15.35 -5.64
CA MET A 121 7.18 -15.67 -6.83
C MET A 121 7.79 -15.01 -8.09
N PRO A 122 9.04 -15.33 -8.47
CA PRO A 122 9.73 -14.68 -9.58
C PRO A 122 9.09 -14.93 -10.96
N SER A 123 8.38 -16.05 -11.11
CA SER A 123 7.70 -16.45 -12.35
C SER A 123 6.23 -16.02 -12.41
N LEU A 124 5.81 -15.07 -11.56
CA LEU A 124 4.42 -14.61 -11.54
C LEU A 124 4.08 -13.91 -12.87
N GLU A 125 3.04 -14.38 -13.55
CA GLU A 125 2.66 -13.89 -14.89
C GLU A 125 1.60 -12.79 -14.86
N TYR A 126 1.00 -12.53 -13.70
CA TYR A 126 -0.01 -11.48 -13.54
C TYR A 126 0.51 -10.35 -12.63
N PRO A 127 0.18 -9.09 -12.96
CA PRO A 127 0.64 -7.95 -12.19
C PRO A 127 -0.04 -7.90 -10.82
N ILE A 128 0.75 -7.60 -9.80
CA ILE A 128 0.27 -7.30 -8.46
C ILE A 128 0.01 -5.81 -8.37
N ILE A 129 -1.10 -5.48 -7.72
CA ILE A 129 -1.53 -4.11 -7.48
C ILE A 129 -2.09 -4.02 -6.06
N GLY A 130 -2.01 -2.83 -5.49
CA GLY A 130 -2.62 -2.49 -4.21
C GLY A 130 -1.59 -2.17 -3.15
N SER A 131 -2.01 -1.34 -2.19
CA SER A 131 -1.16 -0.92 -1.07
C SER A 131 -1.01 -1.97 0.03
N SER A 132 -1.55 -3.18 -0.14
CA SER A 132 -1.74 -4.15 0.94
C SER A 132 -0.44 -4.55 1.63
N GLY A 133 0.65 -4.71 0.89
CA GLY A 133 1.98 -4.96 1.45
C GLY A 133 2.48 -3.83 2.35
N ALA A 134 2.35 -2.57 1.90
CA ALA A 134 2.71 -1.41 2.70
C ALA A 134 1.81 -1.26 3.95
N VAL A 135 0.51 -1.47 3.80
CA VAL A 135 -0.46 -1.41 4.91
C VAL A 135 -0.18 -2.52 5.93
N ALA A 136 0.12 -3.73 5.50
CA ALA A 136 0.54 -4.83 6.37
C ALA A 136 1.83 -4.49 7.12
N GLY A 137 2.79 -3.84 6.46
CA GLY A 137 3.99 -3.30 7.10
C GLY A 137 3.68 -2.26 8.18
N ILE A 138 2.76 -1.32 7.92
CA ILE A 138 2.30 -0.34 8.92
C ILE A 138 1.59 -1.02 10.09
N MET A 139 0.80 -2.06 9.83
CA MET A 139 0.20 -2.89 10.90
C MET A 139 1.28 -3.60 11.72
N GLY A 140 2.34 -4.11 11.09
CA GLY A 140 3.50 -4.67 11.78
C GLY A 140 4.20 -3.65 12.68
N LEU A 141 4.44 -2.44 12.17
CA LEU A 141 4.98 -1.33 12.98
C LEU A 141 4.06 -0.97 14.15
N PHE A 142 2.74 -0.97 13.93
CA PHE A 142 1.78 -0.74 15.00
C PHE A 142 1.90 -1.80 16.10
N ILE A 143 2.03 -3.09 15.74
CA ILE A 143 2.22 -4.17 16.72
C ILE A 143 3.52 -3.99 17.51
N ILE A 144 4.61 -3.57 16.83
CA ILE A 144 5.91 -3.35 17.47
C ILE A 144 5.87 -2.16 18.44
N PHE A 145 5.27 -1.04 18.03
CA PHE A 145 5.23 0.18 18.86
C PHE A 145 4.17 0.11 19.97
N PHE A 146 3.11 -0.67 19.77
CA PHE A 146 1.96 -0.74 20.67
C PHE A 146 1.55 -2.19 21.02
N PRO A 147 2.47 -3.02 21.56
CA PRO A 147 2.27 -4.46 21.72
C PRO A 147 1.15 -4.81 22.72
N PHE A 148 0.82 -3.91 23.64
CA PHE A 148 -0.24 -4.09 24.65
C PHE A 148 -1.53 -3.33 24.34
N SER A 149 -1.63 -2.76 23.14
CA SER A 149 -2.85 -2.04 22.73
C SER A 149 -4.02 -3.00 22.54
N LYS A 150 -5.23 -2.52 22.84
CA LYS A 150 -6.47 -3.26 22.63
C LYS A 150 -7.15 -2.74 21.36
N ILE A 151 -7.53 -3.67 20.49
CA ILE A 151 -8.28 -3.37 19.27
C ILE A 151 -9.74 -3.69 19.53
N ASN A 152 -10.61 -2.68 19.41
CA ASN A 152 -12.04 -2.91 19.49
C ASN A 152 -12.52 -3.46 18.15
N VAL A 153 -13.11 -4.65 18.17
CA VAL A 153 -13.60 -5.36 16.98
C VAL A 153 -15.11 -5.56 17.05
N ARG A 154 -15.76 -5.62 15.89
CA ARG A 154 -17.17 -6.04 15.75
C ARG A 154 -17.25 -7.29 14.86
N LEU A 155 -18.12 -8.22 15.24
CA LEU A 155 -18.47 -9.41 14.47
C LEU A 155 -19.46 -9.05 13.36
#